data_AF-A0A383BQN8-F1
#
_entry.id   AF-A0A383BQN8-F1
#
_cell.length_a   1.000
_cell.length_b   1.000
_cell.length_c   1.000
_cell.angle_alpha   90.00
_cell.angle_beta   90.00
_cell.angle_gamma   90.00
#
_symmetry.space_group_name_H-M   'P 1'
#
loop_
_entity.id
_entity.type
_entity.pdbx_description
1 polymer ?
#
loop_
_entity_poly.entity_id
_entity_poly.type
_entity_poly.pdbx_seq_one_letter_code
_entity_poly.pdbx_strand_id
1 'polypeptide(L)'
;VRICILHIGTTNPNQKSKHAPSPDRFRNLLSPLLPEAQWFTVNCINGKVPEQPDQFDSYLITGGEYSVYDEYDWQHELFDFIRSV
;
A
#
# COMPACT_ATOMS: atom_id res chain seq x y z
N VAL A 1 -14.33 9.61 3.35
CA VAL A 1 -13.53 8.53 3.98
C VAL A 1 -12.10 8.60 3.45
N ARG A 2 -11.08 8.52 4.30
CA ARG A 2 -9.67 8.57 3.94
C ARG A 2 -9.13 7.14 3.88
N ILE A 3 -8.74 6.69 2.69
CA ILE A 3 -8.28 5.32 2.46
C ILE A 3 -6.81 5.38 2.04
N CYS A 4 -5.96 4.69 2.79
CA CYS A 4 -4.54 4.59 2.46
C CYS A 4 -4.21 3.23 1.86
N ILE A 5 -3.58 3.23 0.69
CA ILE A 5 -3.01 2.04 0.07
C ILE A 5 -1.57 1.87 0.57
N LEU A 6 -1.33 0.82 1.35
CA LEU A 6 0.01 0.37 1.73
C LEU A 6 0.57 -0.47 0.59
N HIS A 7 1.39 0.17 -0.24
CA HIS A 7 1.90 -0.40 -1.48
C HIS A 7 3.18 -1.19 -1.23
N ILE A 8 3.13 -2.49 -1.53
CA ILE A 8 4.28 -3.39 -1.62
C ILE A 8 4.59 -3.59 -3.11
N GLY A 9 5.35 -2.68 -3.69
CA GLY A 9 5.79 -2.84 -5.08
C GLY A 9 6.99 -1.97 -5.45
N THR A 10 7.77 -2.52 -6.37
CA THR A 10 8.92 -1.86 -6.99
C THR A 10 8.51 -1.38 -8.39
N THR A 11 8.86 -0.15 -8.73
CA THR A 11 8.75 0.34 -10.11
C THR A 11 10.15 0.36 -10.71
N ASN A 12 10.44 -0.58 -11.61
CA ASN A 12 11.63 -0.51 -12.43
C ASN A 12 11.36 0.43 -13.63
N PRO A 13 12.01 1.61 -13.73
CA PRO A 13 11.75 2.57 -14.80
C PRO A 13 12.02 2.02 -16.19
N ASN A 14 12.88 1.00 -16.29
CA ASN A 14 13.29 0.38 -17.55
C ASN A 14 12.39 -0.79 -17.97
N GLN A 15 11.42 -1.17 -17.12
CA GLN A 15 10.54 -2.30 -17.38
C GLN A 15 9.13 -1.82 -17.73
N LYS A 16 8.72 -2.02 -18.99
CA LYS A 16 7.34 -1.74 -19.40
C LYS A 16 6.41 -2.83 -18.85
N SER A 17 5.64 -2.48 -17.84
CA SER A 17 4.54 -3.33 -17.36
C SER A 17 3.33 -3.22 -18.29
N LYS A 18 2.69 -4.36 -18.59
CA LYS A 18 1.38 -4.40 -19.28
C LYS A 18 0.26 -3.78 -18.43
N HIS A 19 0.41 -3.84 -17.11
CA HIS A 19 -0.59 -3.40 -16.15
C HIS A 19 -0.15 -2.12 -15.44
N ALA A 20 -1.09 -1.21 -15.19
CA ALA A 20 -0.86 -0.07 -14.29
C ALA A 20 -0.41 -0.55 -12.91
N PRO A 21 0.33 0.26 -12.14
CA PRO A 21 0.71 -0.06 -10.76
C PRO A 21 -0.49 -0.48 -9.89
N SER A 22 -0.26 -1.38 -8.92
CA SER A 22 -1.34 -1.91 -8.08
C SER A 22 -2.20 -0.82 -7.39
N PRO A 23 -1.63 0.27 -6.85
CA PRO A 23 -2.44 1.34 -6.25
C PRO A 23 -3.42 1.97 -7.24
N ASP A 24 -3.00 2.19 -8.48
CA ASP A 24 -3.86 2.75 -9.52
C ASP A 24 -4.98 1.80 -9.92
N ARG A 25 -4.68 0.49 -10.02
CA ARG A 25 -5.71 -0.52 -10.33
C ARG A 25 -6.79 -0.58 -9.26
N PHE A 26 -6.39 -0.60 -7.98
CA PHE A 26 -7.36 -0.62 -6.87
C PHE A 26 -8.16 0.68 -6.78
N ARG A 27 -7.51 1.84 -6.93
CA ARG A 27 -8.21 3.13 -6.98
C ARG A 27 -9.22 3.16 -8.13
N ASN A 28 -8.82 2.77 -9.34
CA ASN A 28 -9.72 2.75 -10.49
C ASN A 28 -10.90 1.79 -10.31
N LEU A 29 -10.69 0.65 -9.64
CA LEU A 29 -11.75 -0.32 -9.35
C LEU A 29 -12.73 0.20 -8.30
N LEU A 30 -12.24 0.86 -7.25
CA LEU A 30 -13.03 1.18 -6.06
C LEU A 30 -13.61 2.60 -6.06
N SER A 31 -12.98 3.57 -6.72
CA SER A 31 -13.47 4.95 -6.79
C SER A 31 -14.92 5.08 -7.30
N PRO A 32 -15.40 4.29 -8.29
CA PRO A 32 -16.80 4.35 -8.71
C PRO A 32 -17.81 3.94 -7.62
N LEU A 33 -17.39 3.08 -6.68
CA LEU A 33 -18.20 2.61 -5.56
C LEU A 33 -18.04 3.49 -4.32
N LEU A 34 -16.96 4.26 -4.25
CA LEU A 34 -16.58 5.13 -3.14
C LEU A 34 -16.26 6.54 -3.66
N PRO A 35 -17.25 7.27 -4.24
CA PRO A 35 -16.99 8.55 -4.90
C PRO A 35 -16.46 9.64 -3.95
N GLU A 36 -16.80 9.55 -2.67
CA GLU A 36 -16.37 10.48 -1.62
C GLU A 36 -15.08 10.02 -0.90
N ALA A 37 -14.40 8.99 -1.40
CA ALA A 37 -13.15 8.53 -0.84
C ALA A 37 -11.97 9.42 -1.27
N GLN A 38 -11.15 9.81 -0.31
CA GLN A 38 -9.85 10.41 -0.53
C GLN A 38 -8.79 9.31 -0.48
N TRP A 39 -7.98 9.23 -1.53
CA TRP A 39 -7.03 8.14 -1.73
C TRP A 39 -5.60 8.59 -1.44
N PHE A 40 -4.90 7.82 -0.60
CA PHE A 40 -3.51 8.01 -0.26
C PHE A 40 -2.71 6.77 -0.60
N THR A 41 -1.40 6.90 -0.77
CA THR A 41 -0.51 5.76 -1.03
C THR A 41 0.79 5.95 -0.30
N VAL A 42 1.19 4.93 0.45
CA VAL A 42 2.50 4.84 1.11
C VAL A 42 3.21 3.64 0.52
N ASN A 43 4.44 3.81 0.03
CA ASN A 43 5.26 2.69 -0.41
C ASN A 43 6.03 2.12 0.79
N CYS A 44 5.63 0.94 1.25
CA CYS A 44 6.18 0.33 2.46
C CYS A 44 7.58 -0.22 2.27
N ILE A 45 7.99 -0.56 1.04
CA ILE A 45 9.35 -1.07 0.75
C ILE A 45 10.42 -0.03 1.08
N ASN A 46 10.07 1.26 1.09
CA ASN A 46 10.97 2.34 1.46
C ASN A 46 11.08 2.56 2.99
N GLY A 47 10.66 1.59 3.81
CA GLY A 47 10.64 1.71 5.27
C GLY A 47 9.66 2.78 5.76
N LYS A 48 8.48 2.85 5.13
CA LYS A 48 7.47 3.86 5.45
C LYS A 48 6.13 3.23 5.77
N VAL A 49 5.57 3.66 6.88
CA VAL A 49 4.20 3.41 7.31
C VAL A 49 3.56 4.73 7.74
N PRO A 50 2.22 4.82 7.84
CA PRO A 50 1.55 5.94 8.50
C PRO A 50 2.11 6.20 9.91
N GLU A 51 2.12 7.45 10.34
CA GLU A 51 2.69 7.83 11.64
C GLU A 51 1.84 7.37 12.82
N GLN A 52 0.52 7.28 12.62
CA GLN A 52 -0.45 6.84 13.62
C GLN A 52 -1.43 5.82 13.00
N PRO A 53 -1.84 4.79 13.74
CA PRO A 53 -2.80 3.79 13.24
C PRO A 53 -4.14 4.38 12.81
N ASP A 54 -4.63 5.41 13.50
CA ASP A 54 -5.90 6.10 13.24
C ASP A 54 -5.79 7.28 12.25
N GLN A 55 -4.61 7.46 11.63
CA GLN A 55 -4.38 8.51 10.65
C GLN A 55 -5.32 8.41 9.45
N PHE A 56 -5.78 7.20 9.10
CA PHE A 56 -6.73 6.94 8.02
C PHE A 56 -7.90 6.10 8.52
N ASP A 57 -9.02 6.18 7.80
CA ASP A 57 -10.25 5.48 8.17
C ASP A 57 -10.20 4.00 7.72
N SER A 58 -9.32 3.66 6.77
CA SER A 58 -9.10 2.31 6.28
C SER A 58 -7.75 2.15 5.56
N TYR A 59 -7.21 0.94 5.60
CA TYR A 59 -5.99 0.54 4.90
C TYR A 59 -6.24 -0.60 3.91
N LEU A 60 -5.62 -0.50 2.73
CA LEU A 60 -5.55 -1.59 1.75
C LEU A 60 -4.09 -1.93 1.50
N ILE A 61 -3.69 -3.17 1.76
CA ILE A 61 -2.31 -3.63 1.55
C ILE A 61 -2.23 -4.36 0.21
N THR A 62 -1.34 -3.93 -0.69
CA THR A 62 -1.13 -4.63 -1.95
C THR A 62 -0.19 -5.81 -1.77
N GLY A 63 -0.39 -6.90 -2.53
CA GLY A 63 0.65 -7.92 -2.68
C GLY A 63 1.84 -7.41 -3.50
N GLY A 64 2.98 -8.09 -3.37
CA GLY A 64 4.23 -7.83 -4.09
C GLY A 64 4.99 -9.13 -4.37
N GLU A 65 6.23 -9.00 -4.86
CA GLU A 65 7.11 -10.14 -5.14
C GLU A 65 7.72 -10.79 -3.89
N TYR A 66 7.62 -10.12 -2.75
CA TYR A 66 8.21 -10.53 -1.47
C TYR A 66 7.30 -11.52 -0.72
N SER A 67 7.91 -12.56 -0.18
CA SER A 67 7.25 -13.52 0.70
C SER A 67 7.06 -12.91 2.09
N VAL A 68 5.98 -13.29 2.77
CA VAL A 68 5.76 -12.92 4.18
C VAL A 68 6.77 -13.57 5.14
N TYR A 69 7.51 -14.57 4.67
CA TYR A 69 8.58 -15.26 5.42
C TYR A 69 9.97 -14.72 5.11
N ASP A 70 10.08 -13.72 4.22
CA ASP A 70 11.32 -12.99 4.10
C ASP A 70 11.55 -12.15 5.38
N GLU A 71 12.77 -11.66 5.57
CA GLU A 71 13.20 -10.97 6.79
C GLU A 71 13.81 -9.60 6.44
N TYR A 72 13.06 -8.79 5.68
CA TYR A 72 13.47 -7.41 5.36
C TYR A 72 13.06 -6.43 6.47
N ASP A 73 13.90 -5.44 6.76
CA ASP A 73 13.61 -4.41 7.79
C ASP A 73 12.23 -3.76 7.62
N TRP A 74 11.86 -3.40 6.38
CA TRP A 74 10.56 -2.80 6.08
C TRP A 74 9.37 -3.74 6.37
N GLN A 75 9.57 -5.06 6.35
CA GLN A 75 8.52 -6.02 6.71
C GLN A 75 8.26 -5.98 8.20
N HIS A 76 9.31 -5.91 9.02
CA HIS A 76 9.15 -5.77 10.47
C HIS A 76 8.41 -4.48 10.81
N GLU A 77 8.79 -3.35 10.20
CA GLU A 77 8.08 -2.07 10.37
C GLU A 77 6.60 -2.16 9.96
N LEU A 78 6.31 -2.77 8.81
CA LEU A 78 4.94 -2.96 8.34
C LEU A 78 4.15 -3.89 9.27
N PHE A 79 4.73 -4.99 9.73
CA PHE A 79 4.07 -5.94 10.62
C PHE A 79 3.77 -5.33 11.98
N ASP A 80 4.70 -4.55 12.53
CA ASP A 80 4.50 -3.83 13.79
C ASP A 80 3.42 -2.76 13.65
N PHE A 81 3.39 -2.02 12.53
CA PHE A 81 2.29 -1.12 12.20
C PHE A 81 0.95 -1.86 12.16
N ILE A 82 0.83 -2.96 11.41
CA ILE A 82 -0.42 -3.74 11.29
C ILE A 82 -0.93 -4.20 12.66
N ARG A 83 -0.03 -4.61 13.57
CA ARG A 83 -0.41 -5.06 14.93
C ARG A 83 -0.92 -3.93 15.82
N SER A 84 -0.66 -2.67 15.45
CA SER A 84 -1.08 -1.49 16.21
C SER A 84 -2.42 -0.88 15.76
N VAL A 85 -3.00 -1.39 14.66
CA VAL A 85 -4.30 -0.96 14.11
C VAL A 85 -5.46 -1.70 14.77
#